data_AF-A0A6N9PCA0-F1
#
_entry.id   AF-A0A6N9PCA0-F1
#
_cell.length_a   1.000
_cell.length_b   1.000
_cell.length_c   1.000
_cell.angle_alpha   90.00
_cell.angle_beta   90.00
_cell.angle_gamma   90.00
#
_symmetry.space_group_name_H-M   'P 1'
#
loop_
_entity.id
_entity.type
_entity.pdbx_description
1 polymer ?
#
loop_
_entity_poly.entity_id
_entity_poly.type
_entity_poly.pdbx_seq_one_letter_code
_entity_poly.pdbx_strand_id
1 'polypeptide(L)'
;MLELYEWKRSRTVLRRESGRNPADLVDYMKRPGKPNGFYYLSHQTTDSDHGIITAVTVTPGDVHNSQPYLQQLEYVHKNVVPIKAAAADSAYDFPLAHRVLEEMGIGFFVVPQPAHDRTKAELKRDVFTYDEQQDVYVCPNGKVLRRKRLYRSVSGLFWEYWAEKKDCCSCPLRQKCLNETDKAGARKLQDSYFKPVVQQHFSSRWQPEYREALKQRQIWCEGTFAAQKWGHNLTRVLRRGLEAAEDHCLLSAAALNLKRMIRCLS
;
A
#
# COMPACT_ATOMS: atom_id res chain seq x y z
N MET A 1 8.03 2.69 -4.19
CA MET A 1 8.50 1.46 -4.86
C MET A 1 9.09 0.53 -3.83
N LEU A 2 8.73 -0.74 -3.90
CA LEU A 2 9.00 -1.75 -2.87
C LEU A 2 9.96 -2.79 -3.40
N GLU A 3 10.93 -3.18 -2.59
CA GLU A 3 11.80 -4.31 -2.91
C GLU A 3 12.00 -5.28 -1.74
N LEU A 4 12.23 -6.54 -2.12
CA LEU A 4 12.22 -7.73 -1.27
C LEU A 4 13.64 -8.27 -1.13
N TYR A 5 14.06 -8.62 0.09
CA TYR A 5 15.36 -9.25 0.36
C TYR A 5 15.23 -10.68 0.89
N GLU A 6 15.85 -11.64 0.20
CA GLU A 6 15.78 -13.05 0.58
C GLU A 6 16.88 -13.41 1.61
N TRP A 7 16.50 -14.13 2.66
CA TRP A 7 17.47 -14.84 3.51
C TRP A 7 17.61 -16.30 3.08
N LYS A 8 18.84 -16.76 2.74
CA LYS A 8 19.14 -18.17 2.45
C LYS A 8 19.73 -18.89 3.67
N ARG A 9 19.06 -19.97 4.05
CA ARG A 9 19.32 -20.85 5.20
C ARG A 9 20.48 -21.80 4.92
N SER A 10 21.52 -21.86 5.76
CA SER A 10 22.31 -23.09 5.93
C SER A 10 21.47 -24.08 6.76
N ARG A 11 21.48 -25.37 6.40
CA ARG A 11 20.58 -26.40 6.93
C ARG A 11 20.72 -26.58 8.43
N THR A 12 19.89 -25.94 9.24
CA THR A 12 19.52 -26.45 10.57
C THR A 12 18.11 -25.99 10.94
N VAL A 13 17.27 -26.96 11.30
CA VAL A 13 15.87 -26.80 11.68
C VAL A 13 15.82 -26.28 13.11
N LEU A 14 15.17 -25.14 13.35
CA LEU A 14 14.69 -24.78 14.68
C LEU A 14 13.23 -24.34 14.64
N ARG A 15 12.55 -24.79 15.69
CA ARG A 15 11.13 -24.84 16.00
C ARG A 15 10.56 -23.43 16.21
N ARG A 16 9.25 -23.26 15.96
CA ARG A 16 8.49 -22.07 16.36
C ARG A 16 8.53 -21.94 17.88
N GLU A 17 9.20 -20.92 18.39
CA GLU A 17 9.06 -20.49 19.79
C GLU A 17 8.37 -19.12 19.83
N SER A 18 7.29 -19.08 20.61
CA SER A 18 6.49 -17.91 20.94
C SER A 18 7.20 -17.12 22.02
N GLY A 19 7.80 -16.00 21.63
CA GLY A 19 8.50 -15.07 22.52
C GLY A 19 9.56 -14.30 21.75
N ARG A 20 9.16 -13.39 20.85
CA ARG A 20 10.12 -12.66 20.01
C ARG A 20 10.49 -11.32 20.65
N ASN A 21 11.77 -11.12 20.88
CA ASN A 21 12.40 -9.80 21.04
C ASN A 21 12.11 -8.99 19.75
N PRO A 22 11.64 -7.73 19.82
CA PRO A 22 11.39 -6.89 18.64
C PRO A 22 12.57 -6.80 17.67
N ALA A 23 13.81 -6.96 18.16
CA ALA A 23 15.03 -6.99 17.34
C ALA A 23 15.09 -8.20 16.37
N ASP A 24 14.41 -9.30 16.66
CA ASP A 24 14.45 -10.56 15.89
C ASP A 24 13.30 -10.72 14.88
N LEU A 25 12.51 -9.65 14.66
CA LEU A 25 11.32 -9.67 13.83
C LEU A 25 11.67 -9.83 12.34
N VAL A 26 11.74 -11.09 11.92
CA VAL A 26 11.61 -11.49 10.51
C VAL A 26 10.34 -12.29 10.42
N ASP A 27 9.38 -11.81 9.64
CA ASP A 27 8.13 -12.52 9.43
C ASP A 27 8.00 -13.09 8.03
N TYR A 28 7.19 -14.14 7.95
CA TYR A 28 7.00 -14.92 6.75
C TYR A 28 6.06 -14.18 5.80
N MET A 29 6.61 -13.69 4.70
CA MET A 29 5.83 -13.06 3.65
C MET A 29 5.14 -14.13 2.78
N LYS A 30 3.81 -14.01 2.68
CA LYS A 30 2.99 -14.76 1.72
C LYS A 30 2.07 -13.78 0.98
N ARG A 31 2.55 -13.24 -0.15
CA ARG A 31 1.80 -12.28 -0.98
C ARG A 31 1.62 -12.83 -2.40
N PRO A 32 0.43 -12.69 -3.02
CA PRO A 32 0.23 -13.07 -4.42
C PRO A 32 1.27 -12.39 -5.33
N GLY A 33 1.91 -13.17 -6.21
CA GLY A 33 2.90 -12.66 -7.17
C GLY A 33 4.26 -12.26 -6.58
N LYS A 34 4.53 -12.54 -5.29
CA LYS A 34 5.85 -12.34 -4.67
C LYS A 34 6.41 -13.67 -4.15
N PRO A 35 7.76 -13.79 -4.02
CA PRO A 35 8.39 -14.95 -3.39
C PRO A 35 7.86 -15.23 -1.99
N ASN A 36 7.73 -16.49 -1.62
CA ASN A 36 7.38 -16.89 -0.27
C ASN A 36 8.64 -17.07 0.58
N GLY A 37 8.65 -16.58 1.82
CA GLY A 37 9.81 -16.73 2.70
C GLY A 37 9.96 -15.62 3.74
N PHE A 38 11.12 -15.57 4.38
CA PHE A 38 11.47 -14.55 5.36
C PHE A 38 12.14 -13.38 4.64
N TYR A 39 11.47 -12.24 4.63
CA TYR A 39 11.89 -11.04 3.92
C TYR A 39 11.83 -9.83 4.82
N TYR A 40 12.64 -8.83 4.50
CA TYR A 40 12.45 -7.45 4.94
C TYR A 40 12.00 -6.62 3.73
N LEU A 41 11.33 -5.50 4.00
CA LEU A 41 10.95 -4.50 3.00
C LEU A 41 11.72 -3.23 3.27
N SER A 42 12.36 -2.67 2.25
CA SER A 42 12.91 -1.31 2.30
C SER A 42 11.93 -0.37 1.60
N HIS A 43 11.49 0.65 2.32
CA HIS A 43 10.67 1.75 1.83
C HIS A 43 11.57 2.97 1.70
N GLN A 44 11.73 3.50 0.50
CA GLN A 44 12.62 4.63 0.23
C GLN A 44 11.87 5.78 -0.42
N THR A 45 12.20 7.00 0.01
CA THR A 45 11.77 8.25 -0.63
C THR A 45 12.96 8.83 -1.36
N THR A 46 12.75 9.30 -2.59
CA THR A 46 13.81 9.80 -3.46
C THR A 46 13.33 11.08 -4.13
N ASP A 47 14.18 12.09 -4.24
CA ASP A 47 13.85 13.30 -5.00
C ASP A 47 13.92 13.05 -6.52
N SER A 48 13.24 13.91 -7.29
CA SER A 48 13.13 13.82 -8.75
C SER A 48 14.24 14.52 -9.52
N ASP A 49 15.08 15.30 -8.87
CA ASP A 49 16.00 16.23 -9.54
C ASP A 49 17.38 15.57 -9.70
N HIS A 50 17.83 14.88 -8.65
CA HIS A 50 19.14 14.23 -8.57
C HIS A 50 19.07 12.78 -8.09
N GLY A 51 17.89 12.31 -7.66
CA GLY A 51 17.71 10.97 -7.16
C GLY A 51 18.32 10.76 -5.77
N ILE A 52 18.50 11.79 -4.95
CA ILE A 52 18.93 11.65 -3.57
C ILE A 52 17.83 10.95 -2.77
N ILE A 53 18.22 9.90 -2.05
CA ILE A 53 17.36 9.19 -1.13
C ILE A 53 17.22 10.04 0.14
N THR A 54 16.02 10.52 0.42
CA THR A 54 15.73 11.43 1.54
C THR A 54 15.24 10.73 2.79
N ALA A 55 14.71 9.51 2.65
CA ALA A 55 14.33 8.66 3.78
C ALA A 55 14.40 7.18 3.40
N VAL A 56 14.70 6.37 4.42
CA VAL A 56 14.68 4.91 4.37
C VAL A 56 13.90 4.43 5.61
N THR A 57 13.00 3.48 5.42
CA THR A 57 12.35 2.76 6.52
C THR A 57 12.35 1.28 6.18
N VAL A 58 12.75 0.45 7.15
CA VAL A 58 12.76 -1.01 6.96
C VAL A 58 11.67 -1.65 7.82
N THR A 59 10.92 -2.58 7.22
CA THR A 59 9.86 -3.31 7.92
C THR A 59 10.00 -4.83 7.72
N PRO A 60 9.44 -5.65 8.62
CA PRO A 60 9.22 -7.07 8.34
C PRO A 60 8.42 -7.31 7.06
N GLY A 61 8.59 -8.48 6.44
CA GLY A 61 8.00 -8.83 5.13
C GLY A 61 6.48 -8.91 5.07
N ASP A 62 5.81 -9.07 6.21
CA ASP A 62 4.35 -9.15 6.33
C ASP A 62 3.67 -7.78 6.52
N VAL A 63 4.43 -6.73 6.83
CA VAL A 63 3.93 -5.35 7.01
C VAL A 63 3.39 -4.76 5.71
N HIS A 64 2.14 -4.32 5.72
CA HIS A 64 1.51 -3.71 4.55
C HIS A 64 2.16 -2.36 4.21
N ASN A 65 2.36 -2.07 2.93
CA ASN A 65 3.15 -0.91 2.47
C ASN A 65 2.55 0.44 2.89
N SER A 66 1.24 0.49 3.12
CA SER A 66 0.54 1.67 3.63
C SER A 66 0.95 2.05 5.05
N GLN A 67 1.50 1.12 5.85
CA GLN A 67 1.86 1.38 7.25
C GLN A 67 2.99 2.42 7.39
N PRO A 68 4.19 2.24 6.78
CA PRO A 68 5.27 3.21 6.94
C PRO A 68 5.10 4.46 6.06
N TYR A 69 4.31 4.37 4.99
CA TYR A 69 4.28 5.39 3.93
C TYR A 69 3.97 6.81 4.42
N LEU A 70 2.87 6.97 5.15
CA LEU A 70 2.41 8.29 5.58
C LEU A 70 3.36 8.91 6.61
N GLN A 71 3.82 8.10 7.57
CA GLN A 71 4.77 8.54 8.59
C GLN A 71 6.10 8.96 7.96
N GLN A 72 6.58 8.22 6.96
CA GLN A 72 7.82 8.54 6.25
C GLN A 72 7.68 9.84 5.45
N LEU A 73 6.57 10.05 4.72
CA LEU A 73 6.34 11.31 4.00
C LEU A 73 6.19 12.50 4.94
N GLU A 74 5.47 12.33 6.05
CA GLU A 74 5.34 13.36 7.08
C GLU A 74 6.69 13.75 7.68
N TYR A 75 7.53 12.75 7.99
CA TYR A 75 8.89 12.99 8.48
C TYR A 75 9.73 13.79 7.46
N VAL A 76 9.74 13.39 6.19
CA VAL A 76 10.50 14.08 5.14
C VAL A 76 9.99 15.51 4.98
N HIS A 77 8.67 15.70 4.86
CA HIS A 77 8.05 17.00 4.65
C HIS A 77 8.34 17.99 5.80
N LYS A 78 8.37 17.50 7.04
CA LYS A 78 8.60 18.35 8.22
C LYS A 78 10.07 18.58 8.56
N ASN A 79 10.93 17.58 8.35
CA ASN A 79 12.29 17.58 8.92
C ASN A 79 13.42 17.56 7.90
N VAL A 80 13.14 17.20 6.64
CA VAL A 80 14.18 17.05 5.61
C VAL A 80 14.02 18.11 4.53
N VAL A 81 12.88 18.10 3.82
CA VAL A 81 12.58 19.07 2.76
C VAL A 81 11.07 19.18 2.56
N PRO A 82 10.51 20.40 2.46
CA PRO A 82 9.10 20.58 2.13
C PRO A 82 8.76 19.94 0.78
N ILE A 83 7.91 18.91 0.82
CA ILE A 83 7.46 18.19 -0.37
C ILE A 83 6.38 19.00 -1.07
N LYS A 84 6.57 19.30 -2.36
CA LYS A 84 5.52 19.92 -3.20
C LYS A 84 4.59 18.87 -3.83
N ALA A 85 5.17 17.77 -4.28
CA ALA A 85 4.46 16.67 -4.90
C ALA A 85 5.13 15.34 -4.61
N ALA A 86 4.34 14.27 -4.54
CA ALA A 86 4.79 12.90 -4.36
C ALA A 86 4.24 12.02 -5.47
N ALA A 87 5.11 11.23 -6.10
CA ALA A 87 4.73 10.23 -7.09
C ALA A 87 4.96 8.81 -6.55
N ALA A 88 3.97 7.92 -6.69
CA ALA A 88 4.01 6.59 -6.07
C ALA A 88 3.46 5.48 -6.97
N ASP A 89 3.82 4.23 -6.65
CA ASP A 89 3.26 3.05 -7.32
C ASP A 89 1.87 2.68 -6.78
N SER A 90 1.22 1.72 -7.43
CA SER A 90 -0.16 1.33 -7.11
C SER A 90 -0.34 0.63 -5.76
N ALA A 91 0.74 0.26 -5.08
CA ALA A 91 0.64 -0.25 -3.72
C ALA A 91 0.43 0.86 -2.68
N TYR A 92 0.63 2.12 -3.07
CA TYR A 92 0.40 3.31 -2.25
C TYR A 92 -0.89 4.07 -2.63
N ASP A 93 -1.65 3.59 -3.62
CA ASP A 93 -3.00 4.08 -3.88
C ASP A 93 -3.96 3.48 -2.84
N PHE A 94 -4.17 4.23 -1.76
CA PHE A 94 -5.18 3.93 -0.76
C PHE A 94 -5.86 5.20 -0.25
N PRO A 95 -7.14 5.15 0.14
CA PRO A 95 -7.93 6.37 0.39
C PRO A 95 -7.35 7.32 1.45
N LEU A 96 -6.74 6.78 2.51
CA LEU A 96 -6.08 7.60 3.53
C LEU A 96 -4.87 8.38 3.00
N ALA A 97 -4.12 7.82 2.04
CA ALA A 97 -3.01 8.53 1.40
C ALA A 97 -3.48 9.81 0.70
N HIS A 98 -4.54 9.69 -0.10
CA HIS A 98 -5.15 10.84 -0.75
C HIS A 98 -5.56 11.91 0.26
N ARG A 99 -6.23 11.53 1.34
CA ARG A 99 -6.67 12.53 2.34
C ARG A 99 -5.50 13.22 3.05
N VAL A 100 -4.52 12.45 3.52
CA VAL A 100 -3.40 13.01 4.29
C VAL A 100 -2.53 13.91 3.42
N LEU A 101 -2.25 13.52 2.18
CA LEU A 101 -1.44 14.35 1.28
C LEU A 101 -2.17 15.64 0.87
N GLU A 102 -3.50 15.58 0.68
CA GLU A 102 -4.33 16.78 0.50
C GLU A 102 -4.22 17.73 1.69
N GLU A 103 -4.37 17.22 2.92
CA GLU A 103 -4.27 18.03 4.15
C GLU A 103 -2.87 18.65 4.33
N MET A 104 -1.83 17.99 3.85
CA MET A 104 -0.45 18.50 3.84
C MET A 104 -0.15 19.45 2.67
N GLY A 105 -1.09 19.66 1.75
CA GLY A 105 -0.86 20.47 0.55
C GLY A 105 0.12 19.85 -0.45
N ILE A 106 0.31 18.53 -0.41
CA ILE A 106 1.23 17.78 -1.27
C ILE A 106 0.45 17.24 -2.48
N GLY A 107 0.84 17.62 -3.70
CA GLY A 107 0.27 17.04 -4.91
C GLY A 107 0.55 15.53 -5.00
N PHE A 108 -0.46 14.70 -5.21
CA PHE A 108 -0.30 13.24 -5.19
C PHE A 108 -0.54 12.60 -6.57
N PHE A 109 0.52 11.96 -7.09
CA PHE A 109 0.55 11.31 -8.41
C PHE A 109 0.77 9.81 -8.25
N VAL A 110 -0.29 9.03 -8.22
CA VAL A 110 -0.19 7.58 -7.96
C VAL A 110 -0.66 6.75 -9.15
N VAL A 111 -0.01 5.61 -9.39
CA VAL A 111 -0.54 4.62 -10.33
C VAL A 111 -1.83 4.06 -9.74
N PRO A 112 -3.00 4.17 -10.41
CA PRO A 112 -4.25 3.68 -9.82
C PRO A 112 -4.18 2.18 -9.53
N GLN A 113 -4.57 1.79 -8.32
CA GLN A 113 -4.79 0.40 -7.96
C GLN A 113 -6.06 -0.09 -8.65
N PRO A 114 -6.03 -1.23 -9.37
CA PRO A 114 -7.23 -1.81 -9.92
C PRO A 114 -8.23 -2.10 -8.81
N ALA A 115 -9.52 -1.82 -9.05
CA ALA A 115 -10.58 -2.17 -8.12
C ALA A 115 -10.59 -3.70 -7.93
N HIS A 116 -10.02 -4.18 -6.84
CA HIS A 116 -9.96 -5.59 -6.53
C HIS A 116 -11.04 -5.95 -5.52
N ASP A 117 -12.16 -6.48 -6.03
CA ASP A 117 -13.20 -7.04 -5.18
C ASP A 117 -12.70 -8.38 -4.60
N ARG A 118 -12.24 -8.33 -3.35
CA ARG A 118 -11.75 -9.50 -2.60
C ARG A 118 -12.87 -10.48 -2.23
N THR A 119 -14.14 -10.15 -2.46
CA THR A 119 -15.22 -11.10 -2.25
C THR A 119 -15.09 -12.25 -3.24
N LYS A 120 -15.31 -13.48 -2.79
CA LYS A 120 -15.41 -14.64 -3.69
C LYS A 120 -16.78 -14.73 -4.39
N ALA A 121 -17.66 -13.75 -4.18
CA ALA A 121 -18.98 -13.71 -4.79
C ALA A 121 -18.88 -13.43 -6.30
N GLU A 122 -19.80 -14.00 -7.08
CA GLU A 122 -19.96 -13.67 -8.50
C GLU A 122 -20.49 -12.25 -8.68
N LEU A 123 -21.50 -11.87 -7.90
CA LEU A 123 -22.03 -10.50 -7.94
C LEU A 123 -21.04 -9.58 -7.22
N LYS A 124 -20.40 -8.71 -8.01
CA LYS A 124 -19.45 -7.70 -7.52
C LYS A 124 -20.18 -6.38 -7.23
N ARG A 125 -19.44 -5.37 -6.79
CA ARG A 125 -20.00 -4.05 -6.43
C ARG A 125 -20.65 -3.31 -7.61
N ASP A 126 -20.18 -3.54 -8.83
CA ASP A 126 -20.62 -2.90 -10.08
C ASP A 126 -22.10 -3.11 -10.41
N VAL A 127 -22.68 -4.24 -9.99
CA VAL A 127 -24.12 -4.51 -10.18
C VAL A 127 -25.01 -3.90 -9.07
N PHE A 128 -24.44 -3.17 -8.12
CA PHE A 128 -25.17 -2.47 -7.07
C PHE A 128 -25.22 -0.97 -7.39
N THR A 129 -26.41 -0.39 -7.35
CA THR A 129 -26.61 1.04 -7.61
C THR A 129 -26.58 1.80 -6.30
N TYR A 130 -25.87 2.93 -6.25
CA TYR A 130 -25.90 3.83 -5.11
C TYR A 130 -27.00 4.87 -5.31
N ASP A 131 -27.87 5.03 -4.32
CA ASP A 131 -28.87 6.11 -4.24
C ASP A 131 -28.35 7.17 -3.27
N GLU A 132 -27.96 8.32 -3.84
CA GLU A 132 -27.40 9.44 -3.10
C GLU A 132 -28.43 10.15 -2.21
N GLN A 133 -29.71 10.16 -2.61
CA GLN A 133 -30.75 10.85 -1.84
C GLN A 133 -31.06 10.13 -0.53
N GLN A 134 -31.00 8.79 -0.57
CA GLN A 134 -31.30 7.95 0.59
C GLN A 134 -30.04 7.48 1.33
N ASP A 135 -28.84 7.70 0.79
CA ASP A 135 -27.57 7.19 1.32
C ASP A 135 -27.60 5.65 1.50
N VAL A 136 -27.97 4.95 0.41
CA VAL A 136 -28.09 3.49 0.39
C VAL A 136 -27.56 2.89 -0.90
N TYR A 137 -27.22 1.60 -0.84
CA TYR A 137 -27.04 0.79 -2.05
C TYR A 137 -28.29 -0.04 -2.33
N VAL A 138 -28.60 -0.27 -3.60
CA VAL A 138 -29.68 -1.17 -4.05
C VAL A 138 -29.04 -2.33 -4.80
N CYS A 139 -29.36 -3.55 -4.39
CA CYS A 139 -28.86 -4.76 -5.03
C CYS A 139 -29.64 -5.11 -6.32
N PRO A 140 -29.12 -6.02 -7.16
CA PRO A 140 -29.82 -6.46 -8.38
C PRO A 140 -31.22 -7.04 -8.16
N ASN A 141 -31.52 -7.51 -6.94
CA ASN A 141 -32.84 -8.02 -6.56
C ASN A 141 -33.74 -6.95 -5.91
N GLY A 142 -33.41 -5.66 -6.06
CA GLY A 142 -34.19 -4.52 -5.56
C GLY A 142 -34.14 -4.32 -4.04
N LYS A 143 -33.28 -5.04 -3.31
CA LYS A 143 -33.17 -4.92 -1.84
C LYS A 143 -32.15 -3.86 -1.45
N VAL A 144 -32.49 -3.10 -0.42
CA VAL A 144 -31.69 -1.98 0.08
C VAL A 144 -30.60 -2.46 1.03
N LEU A 145 -29.40 -1.92 0.86
CA LEU A 145 -28.26 -2.04 1.76
C LEU A 145 -28.08 -0.70 2.47
N ARG A 146 -28.37 -0.66 3.77
CA ARG A 146 -28.32 0.58 4.56
C ARG A 146 -26.94 0.77 5.19
N ARG A 147 -26.50 2.02 5.30
CA ARG A 147 -25.30 2.39 6.03
C ARG A 147 -25.42 1.95 7.48
N LYS A 148 -24.48 1.14 7.96
CA LYS A 148 -24.56 0.49 9.27
C LYS A 148 -23.48 0.92 10.23
N ARG A 149 -22.23 1.00 9.78
CA ARG A 149 -21.09 1.39 10.64
C ARG A 149 -19.96 1.98 9.83
N LEU A 150 -19.11 2.75 10.51
CA LEU A 150 -17.82 3.18 10.00
C LEU A 150 -16.74 2.21 10.48
N TYR A 151 -16.02 1.61 9.53
CA TYR A 151 -14.92 0.69 9.78
C TYR A 151 -13.58 1.41 9.55
N ARG A 152 -12.66 1.30 10.52
CA ARG A 152 -11.29 1.81 10.41
C ARG A 152 -10.34 0.68 10.03
N SER A 153 -9.50 0.93 9.04
CA SER A 153 -8.39 0.07 8.65
C SER A 153 -7.10 0.88 8.54
N VAL A 154 -6.00 0.20 8.25
CA VAL A 154 -4.72 0.85 7.93
C VAL A 154 -4.81 1.71 6.66
N SER A 155 -5.65 1.32 5.68
CA SER A 155 -5.79 2.02 4.40
C SER A 155 -6.81 3.17 4.44
N GLY A 156 -7.57 3.32 5.52
CA GLY A 156 -8.48 4.45 5.72
C GLY A 156 -9.76 4.12 6.48
N LEU A 157 -10.79 4.92 6.21
CA LEU A 157 -12.11 4.82 6.81
C LEU A 157 -13.12 4.39 5.75
N PHE A 158 -13.98 3.42 6.08
CA PHE A 158 -14.93 2.81 5.15
C PHE A 158 -16.31 2.71 5.77
N TRP A 159 -17.31 3.29 5.11
CA TRP A 159 -18.71 3.04 5.42
C TRP A 159 -19.09 1.63 4.98
N GLU A 160 -19.69 0.87 5.88
CA GLU A 160 -20.25 -0.43 5.56
C GLU A 160 -21.77 -0.33 5.35
N TYR A 161 -22.21 -0.81 4.20
CA TYR A 161 -23.62 -0.91 3.81
C TYR A 161 -24.05 -2.38 3.84
N TRP A 162 -25.14 -2.66 4.55
CA TRP A 162 -25.56 -4.04 4.82
C TRP A 162 -26.99 -4.26 4.35
N ALA A 163 -27.21 -5.38 3.68
CA ALA A 163 -28.55 -5.89 3.44
C ALA A 163 -29.11 -6.46 4.75
N GLU A 164 -30.43 -6.51 4.86
CA GLU A 164 -31.08 -7.25 5.93
C GLU A 164 -30.90 -8.76 5.73
N LYS A 165 -30.62 -9.48 6.82
CA LYS A 165 -30.41 -10.94 6.75
C LYS A 165 -31.64 -11.66 6.21
N LYS A 166 -32.84 -11.23 6.64
CA LYS A 166 -34.13 -11.79 6.17
C LYS A 166 -34.29 -11.67 4.65
N ASP A 167 -33.85 -10.57 4.06
CA ASP A 167 -33.94 -10.36 2.61
C ASP A 167 -32.96 -11.25 1.84
N CYS A 168 -31.84 -11.62 2.47
CA CYS A 168 -30.82 -12.49 1.87
C CYS A 168 -31.08 -13.98 2.10
N CYS A 169 -31.83 -14.37 3.14
CA CYS A 169 -32.08 -15.78 3.48
C CYS A 169 -32.83 -16.54 2.38
N SER A 170 -33.89 -15.93 1.83
CA SER A 170 -34.73 -16.51 0.77
C SER A 170 -34.45 -15.90 -0.62
N CYS A 171 -33.32 -15.19 -0.78
CA CYS A 171 -33.00 -14.51 -2.03
C CYS A 171 -32.63 -15.52 -3.14
N PRO A 172 -33.22 -15.43 -4.34
CA PRO A 172 -32.87 -16.31 -5.46
C PRO A 172 -31.42 -16.14 -5.92
N LEU A 173 -30.83 -14.95 -5.71
CA LEU A 173 -29.45 -14.65 -6.07
C LEU A 173 -28.44 -15.00 -4.96
N ARG A 174 -28.87 -15.63 -3.86
CA ARG A 174 -28.04 -15.85 -2.66
C ARG A 174 -26.71 -16.54 -2.99
N GLN A 175 -26.73 -17.60 -3.79
CA GLN A 175 -25.52 -18.38 -4.13
C GLN A 175 -24.51 -17.60 -4.98
N LYS A 176 -24.98 -16.61 -5.76
CA LYS A 176 -24.12 -15.73 -6.55
C LYS A 176 -23.62 -14.52 -5.74
N CYS A 177 -24.41 -14.09 -4.76
CA CYS A 177 -24.19 -12.86 -3.99
C CYS A 177 -23.36 -13.07 -2.72
N LEU A 178 -23.51 -14.23 -2.09
CA LEU A 178 -22.85 -14.61 -0.83
C LEU A 178 -22.01 -15.87 -1.06
N ASN A 179 -20.87 -15.96 -0.40
CA ASN A 179 -20.09 -17.19 -0.32
C ASN A 179 -20.44 -17.99 0.96
N GLU A 180 -20.09 -19.27 0.98
CA GLU A 180 -20.33 -20.17 2.13
C GLU A 180 -19.65 -19.70 3.43
N THR A 181 -18.58 -18.90 3.32
CA THR A 181 -17.85 -18.35 4.47
C THR A 181 -18.41 -17.02 4.99
N ASP A 182 -19.44 -16.46 4.36
CA ASP A 182 -20.06 -15.20 4.77
C ASP A 182 -20.93 -15.41 6.02
N LYS A 183 -20.27 -15.47 7.19
CA LYS A 183 -20.90 -15.72 8.50
C LYS A 183 -22.04 -14.76 8.86
N ALA A 184 -22.07 -13.57 8.26
CA ALA A 184 -23.16 -12.61 8.48
C ALA A 184 -24.48 -13.03 7.81
N GLY A 185 -24.43 -13.91 6.81
CA GLY A 185 -25.59 -14.39 6.06
C GLY A 185 -26.30 -13.32 5.22
N ALA A 186 -25.68 -12.16 5.05
CA ALA A 186 -26.21 -10.99 4.35
C ALA A 186 -25.10 -10.28 3.58
N ARG A 187 -25.47 -9.63 2.46
CA ARG A 187 -24.52 -8.93 1.60
C ARG A 187 -24.01 -7.66 2.29
N LYS A 188 -22.71 -7.40 2.14
CA LYS A 188 -22.04 -6.20 2.63
C LYS A 188 -21.29 -5.53 1.51
N LEU A 189 -21.33 -4.20 1.48
CA LEU A 189 -20.46 -3.37 0.65
C LEU A 189 -19.69 -2.41 1.54
N GLN A 190 -18.44 -2.16 1.17
CA GLN A 190 -17.61 -1.11 1.76
C GLN A 190 -17.46 0.01 0.75
N ASP A 191 -17.71 1.25 1.17
CA ASP A 191 -17.38 2.45 0.41
C ASP A 191 -16.44 3.33 1.22
N SER A 192 -15.45 3.93 0.58
CA SER A 192 -14.50 4.76 1.32
C SER A 192 -15.14 6.06 1.77
N TYR A 193 -14.91 6.45 3.02
CA TYR A 193 -15.24 7.78 3.53
C TYR A 193 -14.54 8.88 2.72
N PHE A 194 -13.31 8.62 2.26
CA PHE A 194 -12.50 9.57 1.50
C PHE A 194 -12.72 9.51 -0.02
N LYS A 195 -13.79 8.84 -0.49
CA LYS A 195 -14.11 8.70 -1.91
C LYS A 195 -14.15 10.03 -2.67
N PRO A 196 -14.74 11.13 -2.16
CA PRO A 196 -14.74 12.40 -2.89
C PRO A 196 -13.33 12.93 -3.16
N VAL A 197 -12.45 12.88 -2.15
CA VAL A 197 -11.04 13.32 -2.27
C VAL A 197 -10.27 12.45 -3.26
N VAL A 198 -10.50 11.14 -3.25
CA VAL A 198 -9.91 10.21 -4.22
C VAL A 198 -10.37 10.53 -5.65
N GLN A 199 -11.67 10.76 -5.85
CA GLN A 199 -12.23 11.12 -7.15
C GLN A 199 -11.70 12.46 -7.66
N GLN A 200 -11.61 13.47 -6.79
CA GLN A 200 -11.05 14.76 -7.12
C GLN A 200 -9.58 14.63 -7.54
N HIS A 201 -8.76 13.88 -6.78
CA HIS A 201 -7.37 13.63 -7.16
C HIS A 201 -7.23 12.95 -8.53
N PHE A 202 -8.07 11.97 -8.84
CA PHE A 202 -8.02 11.31 -10.13
C PHE A 202 -8.66 12.10 -11.27
N SER A 203 -9.32 13.24 -11.02
CA SER A 203 -9.87 14.09 -12.09
C SER A 203 -8.76 14.68 -12.99
N SER A 204 -7.58 14.93 -12.43
CA SER A 204 -6.41 15.46 -13.15
C SER A 204 -5.49 14.37 -13.71
N ARG A 205 -5.85 13.08 -13.61
CA ARG A 205 -4.99 11.95 -14.00
C ARG A 205 -4.54 11.93 -15.47
N TRP A 206 -5.28 12.64 -16.32
CA TRP A 206 -5.02 12.70 -17.76
C TRP A 206 -4.15 13.89 -18.16
N GLN A 207 -3.81 14.76 -17.21
CA GLN A 207 -2.94 15.90 -17.44
C GLN A 207 -1.48 15.44 -17.72
N PRO A 208 -0.73 16.12 -18.61
CA PRO A 208 0.64 15.76 -18.93
C PRO A 208 1.57 15.66 -17.71
N GLU A 209 1.37 16.52 -16.72
CA GLU A 209 2.12 16.59 -15.47
C GLU A 209 1.99 15.28 -14.68
N TYR A 210 0.81 14.67 -14.69
CA TYR A 210 0.57 13.39 -14.02
C TYR A 210 1.40 12.27 -14.64
N ARG A 211 1.45 12.23 -15.98
CA ARG A 211 2.24 11.25 -16.73
C ARG A 211 3.73 11.45 -16.50
N GLU A 212 4.20 12.70 -16.50
CA GLU A 212 5.61 13.00 -16.27
C GLU A 212 6.04 12.65 -14.85
N ALA A 213 5.24 12.96 -13.83
CA ALA A 213 5.51 12.58 -12.45
C ALA A 213 5.67 11.06 -12.28
N LEU A 214 4.79 10.27 -12.91
CA LEU A 214 4.89 8.80 -12.87
C LEU A 214 6.10 8.25 -13.62
N LYS A 215 6.52 8.91 -14.70
CA LYS A 215 7.73 8.57 -15.46
C LYS A 215 8.99 8.87 -14.64
N GLN A 216 9.06 10.03 -14.00
CA GLN A 216 10.17 10.38 -13.10
C GLN A 216 10.28 9.39 -11.94
N ARG A 217 9.15 9.04 -11.31
CA ARG A 217 9.08 7.97 -10.31
C ARG A 217 9.64 6.66 -10.85
N GLN A 218 9.28 6.27 -12.08
CA GLN A 218 9.81 5.05 -12.69
C GLN A 218 11.34 5.11 -12.78
N ILE A 219 11.89 6.15 -13.39
CA ILE A 219 13.33 6.33 -13.59
C ILE A 219 14.07 6.30 -12.25
N TRP A 220 13.65 7.15 -11.30
CA TRP A 220 14.39 7.33 -10.06
C TRP A 220 14.19 6.19 -9.09
N CYS A 221 12.98 5.70 -8.89
CA CYS A 221 12.77 4.60 -7.96
C CYS A 221 13.33 3.27 -8.51
N GLU A 222 12.96 2.85 -9.74
CA GLU A 222 13.46 1.56 -10.30
C GLU A 222 14.98 1.64 -10.47
N GLY A 223 15.50 2.77 -10.95
CA GLY A 223 16.94 2.97 -11.14
C GLY A 223 17.74 2.96 -9.84
N THR A 224 17.23 3.61 -8.78
CA THR A 224 17.87 3.61 -7.45
C THR A 224 17.97 2.21 -6.88
N PHE A 225 16.85 1.50 -6.88
CA PHE A 225 16.78 0.15 -6.37
C PHE A 225 17.64 -0.83 -7.17
N ALA A 226 17.63 -0.73 -8.50
CA ALA A 226 18.52 -1.51 -9.37
C ALA A 226 19.99 -1.23 -9.03
N ALA A 227 20.40 0.03 -8.91
CA ALA A 227 21.77 0.39 -8.56
C ALA A 227 22.20 -0.18 -7.20
N GLN A 228 21.33 -0.11 -6.18
CA GLN A 228 21.61 -0.67 -4.86
C GLN A 228 21.71 -2.21 -4.89
N LYS A 229 20.83 -2.89 -5.62
CA LYS A 229 20.87 -4.35 -5.78
C LYS A 229 22.17 -4.83 -6.40
N TRP A 230 22.56 -4.23 -7.52
CA TRP A 230 23.76 -4.60 -8.26
C TRP A 230 25.04 -4.18 -7.53
N GLY A 231 25.07 -2.95 -7.01
CA GLY A 231 26.28 -2.36 -6.46
C GLY A 231 26.50 -2.60 -4.96
N HIS A 232 25.45 -2.76 -4.17
CA HIS A 232 25.52 -2.77 -2.70
C HIS A 232 24.95 -4.06 -2.06
N ASN A 233 24.76 -5.10 -2.89
CA ASN A 233 24.22 -6.39 -2.47
C ASN A 233 22.86 -6.27 -1.75
N LEU A 234 22.02 -5.33 -2.19
CA LEU A 234 20.65 -5.14 -1.70
C LEU A 234 19.71 -6.26 -2.23
N THR A 235 20.18 -7.49 -2.33
CA THR A 235 19.32 -8.67 -2.60
C THR A 235 19.28 -9.61 -1.39
N ARG A 236 20.22 -9.45 -0.46
CA ARG A 236 20.40 -10.30 0.72
C ARG A 236 20.95 -9.47 1.87
N VAL A 237 20.50 -9.74 3.09
CA VAL A 237 21.09 -9.18 4.31
C VAL A 237 22.01 -10.24 4.93
N LEU A 238 23.22 -9.83 5.34
CA LEU A 238 24.22 -10.75 5.91
C LEU A 238 23.95 -11.10 7.38
N ARG A 239 23.34 -10.18 8.12
CA ARG A 239 22.99 -10.33 9.53
C ARG A 239 21.47 -10.41 9.68
N ARG A 240 20.99 -11.23 10.61
CA ARG A 240 19.57 -11.31 10.95
C ARG A 240 19.23 -10.21 11.94
N GLY A 241 18.01 -9.70 11.85
CA GLY A 241 17.44 -8.70 12.75
C GLY A 241 16.95 -7.49 11.97
N LEU A 242 15.90 -6.83 12.47
CA LEU A 242 15.36 -5.64 11.81
C LEU A 242 16.41 -4.53 11.75
N GLU A 243 17.13 -4.33 12.86
CA GLU A 243 18.27 -3.40 12.98
C GLU A 243 19.35 -3.70 11.93
N ALA A 244 19.76 -4.96 11.80
CA ALA A 244 20.75 -5.36 10.80
C ALA A 244 20.32 -5.08 9.35
N ALA A 245 19.03 -5.26 9.04
CA ALA A 245 18.47 -4.94 7.74
C ALA A 245 18.38 -3.43 7.51
N GLU A 246 18.05 -2.67 8.55
CA GLU A 246 18.02 -1.20 8.56
C GLU A 246 19.42 -0.62 8.32
N ASP A 247 20.44 -1.07 9.08
CA ASP A 247 21.85 -0.71 8.88
C ASP A 247 22.27 -0.88 7.42
N HIS A 248 21.98 -2.05 6.84
CA HIS A 248 22.37 -2.36 5.46
C HIS A 248 21.66 -1.42 4.46
N CYS A 249 20.36 -1.17 4.64
CA CYS A 249 19.62 -0.26 3.78
C CYS A 249 20.12 1.19 3.90
N LEU A 250 20.39 1.67 5.11
CA LEU A 250 20.90 3.02 5.36
C LEU A 250 22.30 3.21 4.78
N LEU A 251 23.22 2.27 5.00
CA LEU A 251 24.57 2.31 4.42
C LEU A 251 24.53 2.30 2.89
N SER A 252 23.64 1.49 2.31
CA SER A 252 23.45 1.46 0.86
C SER A 252 22.90 2.78 0.30
N ALA A 253 21.94 3.39 1.00
CA ALA A 253 21.40 4.70 0.63
C ALA A 253 22.45 5.81 0.75
N ALA A 254 23.19 5.86 1.86
CA ALA A 254 24.27 6.81 2.08
C ALA A 254 25.36 6.71 1.00
N ALA A 255 25.82 5.49 0.70
CA ALA A 255 26.81 5.26 -0.34
C ALA A 255 26.31 5.71 -1.73
N LEU A 256 25.04 5.47 -2.06
CA LEU A 256 24.47 5.91 -3.34
C LEU A 256 24.30 7.43 -3.41
N ASN A 257 23.83 8.05 -2.32
CA ASN A 257 23.72 9.50 -2.21
C ASN A 257 25.08 10.16 -2.38
N LEU A 258 26.14 9.66 -1.74
CA LEU A 258 27.51 10.17 -1.92
C LEU A 258 27.95 10.12 -3.39
N LYS A 259 27.72 8.99 -4.07
CA LYS A 259 28.02 8.86 -5.51
C LYS A 259 27.26 9.87 -6.37
N ARG A 260 25.98 10.14 -6.04
CA ARG A 260 25.14 11.11 -6.76
C ARG A 260 25.57 12.55 -6.49
N MET A 261 25.82 12.90 -5.22
CA MET A 261 26.28 14.23 -4.84
C MET A 261 27.63 14.58 -5.49
N ILE A 262 28.58 13.65 -5.52
CA ILE A 262 29.87 13.87 -6.22
C ILE A 262 29.63 14.20 -7.70
N ARG A 263 28.70 13.51 -8.37
CA ARG A 263 28.35 13.78 -9.78
C ARG A 263 27.64 15.11 -9.99
N CYS A 264 26.90 15.60 -8.99
CA CYS A 264 26.26 16.92 -9.04
C CYS A 264 27.26 18.07 -8.85
N LEU A 265 28.43 17.78 -8.26
CA LEU A 265 29.48 18.75 -7.98
C LEU A 265 30.60 18.77 -9.03
N SER A 266 30.64 17.78 -9.92
CA SER A 266 31.61 17.63 -11.02
C SER A 266 31.03 18.13 -12.34
#